data_AF-A0A1C6F692-F1
#
_entry.id   AF-A0A1C6F692-F1
#
_cell.length_a   1.000
_cell.length_b   1.000
_cell.length_c   1.000
_cell.angle_alpha   90.00
_cell.angle_beta   90.00
_cell.angle_gamma   90.00
#
_symmetry.space_group_name_H-M   'P 1'
#
loop_
_entity.id
_entity.type
_entity.pdbx_description
1 polymer ?
#
loop_
_entity_poly.entity_id
_entity_poly.type
_entity_poly.pdbx_seq_one_letter_code
_entity_poly.pdbx_strand_id
1 'polypeptide(L)'
;MKGYKVFNSDWTCRGYQYEVGKTYEIAESPKCCKVGFHFCEKLADCFNYYLFDPNNKVAEIEAIGEIHFDDTNSKCCTNKIVILKELTWAEVLDMCNTGKGNSGYRNSGNRNSGKGNSGHRNSGSWNSGDRNSGYYNSGSWNSGNYNSGHHNSGHYNSGHYNSGDHNSGYCNTNSPKVRMFNHETEFDFNDESIDRFNEILFDCPQSYEYSDFISKNKMSEEEIMEHPECETIGGYIKTIIVEADKQKWWDEDVSDDDKEFIKSLPYFDADIFYECVGVRV
;
A
#
# COMPACT_ATOMS: atom_id res chain seq x y z
N MET A 1 4.39 30.87 9.67
CA MET A 1 4.51 29.83 8.62
C MET A 1 3.14 29.49 8.10
N LYS A 2 2.92 29.56 6.79
CA LYS A 2 1.64 29.18 6.19
C LYS A 2 1.49 27.67 6.07
N GLY A 3 0.26 27.19 6.14
CA GLY A 3 -0.08 25.79 5.93
C GLY A 3 -1.57 25.59 5.77
N TYR A 4 -2.00 24.33 5.90
CA TYR A 4 -3.38 23.91 5.73
C TYR A 4 -3.85 23.08 6.90
N LYS A 5 -5.12 23.22 7.23
CA LYS A 5 -5.77 22.44 8.27
C LYS A 5 -7.16 22.01 7.82
N VAL A 6 -7.51 20.77 8.13
CA VAL A 6 -8.85 20.20 7.96
C VAL A 6 -9.53 20.13 9.32
N PHE A 7 -10.84 20.40 9.33
CA PHE A 7 -11.72 20.36 10.48
C PHE A 7 -12.96 19.53 10.13
N ASN A 8 -13.71 19.15 11.16
CA ASN A 8 -15.03 18.57 10.98
C ASN A 8 -15.98 19.57 10.28
N SER A 9 -17.12 19.09 9.82
CA SER A 9 -18.13 19.89 9.10
C SER A 9 -18.65 21.08 9.90
N ASP A 10 -18.58 21.02 11.23
CA ASP A 10 -18.99 22.03 12.19
C ASP A 10 -17.84 22.95 12.64
N TRP A 11 -16.69 22.93 11.95
CA TRP A 11 -15.47 23.66 12.32
C TRP A 11 -14.79 23.22 13.62
N THR A 12 -15.10 22.03 14.14
CA THR A 12 -14.43 21.51 15.33
C THR A 12 -13.15 20.72 15.01
N CYS A 13 -12.18 20.75 15.92
CA CYS A 13 -11.03 19.84 15.92
C CYS A 13 -10.45 19.76 17.35
N ARG A 14 -10.22 18.54 17.86
CA ARG A 14 -9.58 18.27 19.17
C ARG A 14 -10.11 19.13 20.34
N GLY A 15 -11.43 19.29 20.43
CA GLY A 15 -12.09 20.03 21.53
C GLY A 15 -12.13 21.55 21.38
N TYR A 16 -11.68 22.09 20.24
CA TYR A 16 -11.80 23.51 19.91
C TYR A 16 -12.85 23.73 18.82
N GLN A 17 -13.57 24.84 18.95
CA GLN A 17 -14.44 25.40 17.91
C GLN A 17 -13.68 26.51 17.18
N TYR A 18 -13.43 26.33 15.89
CA TYR A 18 -12.66 27.28 15.09
C TYR A 18 -13.57 28.22 14.30
N GLU A 19 -13.06 29.41 14.02
CA GLU A 19 -13.68 30.41 13.16
C GLU A 19 -12.61 31.08 12.29
N VAL A 20 -12.97 31.41 11.05
CA VAL A 20 -12.11 32.15 10.13
C VAL A 20 -11.84 33.55 10.70
N GLY A 21 -10.58 34.00 10.61
CA GLY A 21 -10.09 35.28 11.11
C GLY A 21 -9.71 35.28 12.59
N LYS A 22 -9.88 34.17 13.32
CA LYS A 22 -9.52 34.06 14.74
C LYS A 22 -8.12 33.48 14.95
N THR A 23 -7.55 33.84 16.10
CA THR A 23 -6.29 33.33 16.61
C THR A 23 -6.53 32.45 17.83
N TYR A 24 -5.83 31.32 17.91
CA TYR A 24 -5.90 30.37 19.01
C TYR A 24 -4.49 30.11 19.53
N GLU A 25 -4.37 29.99 20.85
CA GLU A 25 -3.10 29.83 21.54
C GLU A 25 -3.23 28.83 22.69
N ILE A 26 -2.18 28.04 22.91
CA ILE A 26 -2.01 27.19 24.08
C ILE A 26 -0.67 27.51 24.75
N ALA A 27 -0.59 27.31 26.06
CA ALA A 27 0.61 27.65 26.82
C ALA A 27 1.72 26.59 26.66
N GLU A 28 1.36 25.33 26.41
CA GLU A 28 2.30 24.24 26.28
C GLU A 28 3.10 24.32 24.97
N SER A 29 4.39 23.98 25.03
CA SER A 29 5.21 23.84 23.83
C SER A 29 4.63 22.74 22.92
N PRO A 30 4.56 22.99 21.60
CA PRO A 30 3.94 22.07 20.67
C PRO A 30 4.77 20.80 20.52
N LYS A 31 4.09 19.65 20.40
CA LYS A 31 4.71 18.37 20.09
C LYS A 31 3.79 17.55 19.20
N CYS A 32 4.26 17.23 18.00
CA CYS A 32 3.48 16.46 17.03
C CYS A 32 2.88 15.21 17.67
N CYS A 33 1.64 14.90 17.30
CA CYS A 33 0.81 13.81 17.84
C CYS A 33 0.39 13.94 19.32
N LYS A 34 1.02 14.80 20.14
CA LYS A 34 0.67 14.98 21.55
C LYS A 34 -0.15 16.26 21.78
N VAL A 35 0.47 17.42 21.60
CA VAL A 35 -0.09 18.73 21.99
C VAL A 35 0.19 19.78 20.92
N GLY A 36 -0.70 20.76 20.76
CA GLY A 36 -0.62 21.78 19.73
C GLY A 36 -1.71 21.66 18.67
N PHE A 37 -1.81 22.70 17.86
CA PHE A 37 -2.70 22.77 16.71
C PHE A 37 -2.00 22.15 15.50
N HIS A 38 -2.42 20.93 15.13
CA HIS A 38 -1.86 20.21 13.98
C HIS A 38 -2.35 20.79 12.65
N PHE A 39 -1.42 20.93 11.71
CA PHE A 39 -1.63 21.37 10.34
C PHE A 39 -0.60 20.68 9.42
N CYS A 40 -0.71 20.83 8.10
CA CYS A 40 0.29 20.35 7.14
C CYS A 40 0.77 21.46 6.21
N GLU A 41 2.00 21.39 5.72
CA GLU A 41 2.49 22.31 4.70
C GLU A 41 1.82 22.08 3.35
N LYS A 42 1.57 20.81 3.01
CA LYS A 42 0.86 20.41 1.78
C LYS A 42 -0.57 20.04 2.12
N LEU A 43 -1.54 20.67 1.44
CA LEU A 43 -2.96 20.40 1.69
C LEU A 43 -3.31 18.91 1.51
N ALA A 44 -2.77 18.26 0.49
CA ALA A 44 -3.02 16.84 0.25
C ALA A 44 -2.67 15.99 1.48
N ASP A 45 -1.61 16.31 2.21
CA ASP A 45 -1.17 15.51 3.36
C ASP A 45 -2.09 15.63 4.57
N CYS A 46 -2.92 16.67 4.66
CA CYS A 46 -3.96 16.74 5.68
C CYS A 46 -4.93 15.55 5.59
N PHE A 47 -5.18 15.05 4.37
CA PHE A 47 -6.07 13.93 4.11
C PHE A 47 -5.43 12.55 4.33
N ASN A 48 -4.20 12.51 4.87
CA ASN A 48 -3.70 11.30 5.53
C ASN A 48 -4.33 11.13 6.93
N TYR A 49 -4.89 12.21 7.51
CA TYR A 49 -5.45 12.23 8.87
C TYR A 49 -6.97 12.49 8.89
N TYR A 50 -7.53 12.90 7.75
CA TYR A 50 -8.94 13.17 7.55
C TYR A 50 -9.41 12.48 6.27
N LEU A 51 -10.67 12.05 6.24
CA LEU A 51 -11.28 11.59 5.00
C LEU A 51 -11.35 12.74 3.99
N PHE A 52 -11.10 12.44 2.71
CA PHE A 52 -11.29 13.38 1.61
C PHE A 52 -12.78 13.52 1.30
N ASP A 53 -13.47 14.27 2.15
CA ASP A 53 -14.94 14.39 2.20
C ASP A 53 -15.36 15.86 2.03
N PRO A 54 -16.22 16.18 1.03
CA PRO A 54 -16.72 17.54 0.79
C PRO A 54 -17.45 18.20 1.97
N ASN A 55 -17.88 17.42 2.98
CA ASN A 55 -18.50 17.97 4.18
C ASN A 55 -17.48 18.56 5.16
N ASN A 56 -16.20 18.15 5.09
CA ASN A 56 -15.16 18.70 5.95
C ASN A 56 -14.89 20.17 5.61
N LYS A 57 -14.45 20.91 6.64
CA LYS A 57 -13.98 22.29 6.48
C LYS A 57 -12.47 22.29 6.27
N VAL A 58 -12.00 23.07 5.32
CA VAL A 58 -10.58 23.15 4.97
C VAL A 58 -10.17 24.61 5.00
N ALA A 59 -9.05 24.92 5.64
CA ALA A 59 -8.57 26.29 5.74
C ALA A 59 -7.08 26.43 5.42
N GLU A 60 -6.73 27.57 4.82
CA GLU A 60 -5.37 28.11 4.91
C GLU A 60 -5.19 28.69 6.31
N ILE A 61 -4.06 28.39 6.93
CA ILE A 61 -3.73 28.84 8.28
C ILE A 61 -2.36 29.51 8.29
N GLU A 62 -2.08 30.26 9.35
CA GLU A 62 -0.75 30.73 9.68
C GLU A 62 -0.36 30.30 11.09
N ALA A 63 0.70 29.52 11.22
CA ALA A 63 1.36 29.24 12.47
C ALA A 63 2.27 30.42 12.83
N ILE A 64 1.96 31.10 13.94
CA ILE A 64 2.67 32.31 14.41
C ILE A 64 3.37 32.10 15.76
N GLY A 65 3.27 30.90 16.33
CA GLY A 65 3.98 30.51 17.56
C GLY A 65 5.19 29.63 17.29
N GLU A 66 5.60 28.88 18.31
CA GLU A 66 6.56 27.79 18.18
C GLU A 66 6.00 26.72 17.23
N ILE A 67 6.86 26.03 16.49
CA ILE A 67 6.48 24.98 15.56
C ILE A 67 7.32 23.74 15.85
N HIS A 68 6.64 22.61 15.99
CA HIS A 68 7.25 21.29 16.00
C HIS A 68 6.96 20.61 14.66
N PHE A 69 8.00 20.09 14.02
CA PHE A 69 7.93 19.36 12.75
C PHE A 69 7.85 17.86 13.03
N ASP A 70 7.09 17.13 12.21
CA ASP A 70 7.14 15.66 12.18
C ASP A 70 8.18 15.23 11.15
N ASP A 71 9.08 14.32 11.49
CA ASP A 71 10.19 13.90 10.61
C ASP A 71 9.71 13.03 9.43
N THR A 72 8.43 12.63 9.42
CA THR A 72 7.92 11.63 8.47
C THR A 72 7.11 12.20 7.30
N ASN A 73 6.55 13.41 7.41
CA ASN A 73 5.72 14.03 6.37
C ASN A 73 5.57 15.53 6.60
N SER A 74 4.78 16.24 5.78
CA SER A 74 4.58 17.68 5.92
C SER A 74 3.73 18.12 7.13
N LYS A 75 3.43 17.22 8.08
CA LYS A 75 2.68 17.54 9.29
C LYS A 75 3.55 18.33 10.26
N CYS A 76 2.94 19.36 10.81
CA CYS A 76 3.49 20.19 11.85
C CYS A 76 2.45 20.37 12.95
N CYS A 77 2.89 20.89 14.10
CA CYS A 77 1.96 21.54 15.03
C CYS A 77 2.57 22.78 15.63
N THR A 78 1.69 23.73 15.98
CA THR A 78 2.09 24.98 16.63
C THR A 78 1.29 25.19 17.91
N ASN A 79 1.85 25.96 18.84
CA ASN A 79 1.11 26.43 20.01
C ASN A 79 0.27 27.69 19.72
N LYS A 80 0.46 28.36 18.56
CA LYS A 80 -0.32 29.55 18.21
C LYS A 80 -0.64 29.60 16.71
N ILE A 81 -1.92 29.59 16.39
CA ILE A 81 -2.43 29.47 15.01
C ILE A 81 -3.47 30.56 14.71
N VAL A 82 -3.44 31.07 13.47
CA VAL A 82 -4.46 31.95 12.90
C VAL A 82 -5.18 31.20 11.78
N ILE A 83 -6.51 31.21 11.78
CA ILE A 83 -7.31 30.65 10.68
C ILE A 83 -7.52 31.75 9.64
N LEU A 84 -6.87 31.67 8.49
CA LEU A 84 -6.85 32.79 7.53
C LEU A 84 -8.10 32.82 6.64
N LYS A 85 -8.41 31.72 5.98
CA LYS A 85 -9.56 31.60 5.06
C LYS A 85 -10.03 30.16 4.96
N GLU A 86 -11.33 29.97 4.76
CA GLU A 86 -11.88 28.70 4.28
C GLU A 86 -11.53 28.53 2.79
N LEU A 87 -11.10 27.33 2.40
CA LEU A 87 -10.94 26.94 1.00
C LEU A 87 -12.25 26.38 0.48
N THR A 88 -12.63 26.80 -0.71
CA THR A 88 -13.70 26.15 -1.47
C THR A 88 -13.25 24.77 -1.92
N TRP A 89 -14.20 23.84 -2.12
CA TRP A 89 -13.85 22.51 -2.63
C TRP A 89 -13.26 22.51 -4.03
N ALA A 90 -13.55 23.54 -4.84
CA ALA A 90 -12.87 23.74 -6.12
C ALA A 90 -11.37 23.99 -5.91
N GLU A 91 -10.98 24.85 -4.97
CA GLU A 91 -9.58 25.08 -4.62
C GLU A 91 -8.93 23.82 -4.02
N VAL A 92 -9.63 23.11 -3.13
CA VAL A 92 -9.13 21.87 -2.53
C VAL A 92 -8.83 20.82 -3.60
N LEU A 93 -9.73 20.65 -4.57
CA LEU A 93 -9.54 19.72 -5.69
C LEU A 93 -8.35 20.14 -6.57
N ASP A 94 -8.21 21.42 -6.89
CA ASP A 94 -7.13 21.94 -7.75
C ASP A 94 -5.75 21.78 -7.08
N MET A 95 -5.71 21.90 -5.74
CA MET A 95 -4.48 21.77 -4.96
C MET A 95 -4.11 20.32 -4.60
N CYS A 96 -5.10 19.42 -4.55
CA CYS A 96 -4.88 18.00 -4.22
C CYS A 96 -4.68 17.11 -5.44
N ASN A 97 -4.81 17.66 -6.65
CA ASN A 97 -4.61 16.96 -7.91
C ASN A 97 -3.63 17.74 -8.79
N THR A 98 -2.99 17.08 -9.74
CA THR A 98 -2.17 17.74 -10.77
C THR A 98 -2.86 17.61 -12.11
N GLY A 99 -3.01 18.74 -12.82
CA GLY A 99 -3.75 18.82 -14.09
C GLY A 99 -5.21 19.24 -13.88
N LYS A 100 -6.05 19.10 -14.92
CA LYS A 100 -7.35 19.79 -15.01
C LYS A 100 -8.55 18.85 -14.95
N GLY A 101 -9.59 19.31 -14.26
CA GLY A 101 -10.90 18.66 -14.23
C GLY A 101 -10.92 17.32 -13.51
N ASN A 102 -9.96 17.08 -12.61
CA ASN A 102 -9.96 15.89 -11.78
C ASN A 102 -10.99 16.02 -10.65
N SER A 103 -11.64 14.92 -10.29
CA SER A 103 -12.46 14.80 -9.09
C SER A 103 -11.87 13.74 -8.16
N GLY A 104 -11.99 13.95 -6.85
CA GLY A 104 -11.34 13.11 -5.85
C GLY A 104 -9.91 13.57 -5.56
N TYR A 105 -9.01 12.62 -5.29
CA TYR A 105 -7.81 12.87 -4.49
C TYR A 105 -6.53 12.29 -5.10
N ARG A 106 -5.45 13.09 -5.14
CA ARG A 106 -4.12 12.68 -5.61
C ARG A 106 -4.09 12.11 -7.03
N ASN A 107 -4.97 12.57 -7.91
CA ASN A 107 -4.88 12.24 -9.32
C ASN A 107 -3.83 13.12 -10.01
N SER A 108 -3.10 12.53 -10.95
CA SER A 108 -2.17 13.20 -11.86
C SER A 108 -2.67 13.08 -13.30
N GLY A 109 -2.70 14.19 -14.04
CA GLY A 109 -3.23 14.26 -15.39
C GLY A 109 -4.62 14.92 -15.45
N ASN A 110 -5.49 14.50 -16.36
CA ASN A 110 -6.72 15.29 -16.64
C ASN A 110 -7.98 14.44 -16.62
N ARG A 111 -9.05 15.01 -16.06
CA ARG A 111 -10.40 14.42 -16.04
C ARG A 111 -10.47 13.04 -15.38
N ASN A 112 -9.58 12.75 -14.45
CA ASN A 112 -9.64 11.54 -13.65
C ASN A 112 -10.66 11.71 -12.52
N SER A 113 -11.36 10.63 -12.16
CA SER A 113 -12.26 10.58 -11.02
C SER A 113 -11.85 9.48 -10.05
N GLY A 114 -11.84 9.79 -8.76
CA GLY A 114 -11.46 8.86 -7.70
C GLY A 114 -10.07 9.15 -7.13
N LYS A 115 -9.25 8.14 -6.88
CA LYS A 115 -8.03 8.28 -6.06
C LYS A 115 -6.76 7.79 -6.75
N GLY A 116 -5.72 8.62 -6.79
CA GLY A 116 -4.38 8.16 -7.16
C GLY A 116 -4.22 7.70 -8.60
N ASN A 117 -5.10 8.15 -9.52
CA ASN A 117 -4.97 7.80 -10.93
C ASN A 117 -3.92 8.67 -11.62
N SER A 118 -3.21 8.11 -12.60
CA SER A 118 -2.27 8.81 -13.47
C SER A 118 -2.71 8.71 -14.94
N GLY A 119 -2.70 9.82 -15.68
CA GLY A 119 -3.10 9.89 -17.09
C GLY A 119 -4.45 10.59 -17.30
N HIS A 120 -5.29 10.12 -18.22
CA HIS A 120 -6.51 10.84 -18.60
C HIS A 120 -7.80 10.02 -18.54
N ARG A 121 -8.86 10.65 -18.01
CA ARG A 121 -10.23 10.10 -18.01
C ARG A 121 -10.37 8.74 -17.32
N ASN A 122 -9.52 8.45 -16.36
CA ASN A 122 -9.65 7.26 -15.53
C ASN A 122 -10.75 7.45 -14.48
N SER A 123 -11.44 6.38 -14.12
CA SER A 123 -12.44 6.35 -13.05
C SER A 123 -12.13 5.20 -12.08
N GLY A 124 -12.13 5.48 -10.78
CA GLY A 124 -11.76 4.52 -9.74
C GLY A 124 -10.43 4.87 -9.08
N SER A 125 -9.59 3.88 -8.76
CA SER A 125 -8.34 4.16 -8.03
C SER A 125 -7.12 3.47 -8.61
N TRP A 126 -5.99 4.16 -8.52
CA TRP A 126 -4.67 3.63 -8.86
C TRP A 126 -4.56 3.12 -10.30
N ASN A 127 -5.34 3.67 -11.23
CA ASN A 127 -5.17 3.37 -12.64
C ASN A 127 -4.06 4.23 -13.24
N SER A 128 -3.28 3.66 -14.16
CA SER A 128 -2.26 4.36 -14.94
C SER A 128 -2.55 4.25 -16.44
N GLY A 129 -2.50 5.36 -17.15
CA GLY A 129 -2.83 5.46 -18.58
C GLY A 129 -4.18 6.13 -18.80
N ASP A 130 -4.99 5.65 -19.74
CA ASP A 130 -6.14 6.42 -20.24
C ASP A 130 -7.46 5.65 -20.29
N ARG A 131 -8.54 6.29 -19.82
CA ARG A 131 -9.93 5.78 -19.94
C ARG A 131 -10.13 4.41 -19.30
N ASN A 132 -9.40 4.11 -18.23
CA ASN A 132 -9.60 2.91 -17.44
C ASN A 132 -10.71 3.13 -16.40
N SER A 133 -11.47 2.09 -16.10
CA SER A 133 -12.51 2.09 -15.08
C SER A 133 -12.32 0.92 -14.11
N GLY A 134 -12.15 1.22 -12.82
CA GLY A 134 -11.95 0.24 -11.75
C GLY A 134 -10.66 0.50 -10.98
N TYR A 135 -9.95 -0.56 -10.59
CA TYR A 135 -8.78 -0.47 -9.71
C TYR A 135 -7.53 -1.08 -10.32
N TYR A 136 -6.38 -0.41 -10.13
CA TYR A 136 -5.06 -0.95 -10.48
C TYR A 136 -4.90 -1.37 -11.95
N ASN A 137 -5.61 -0.74 -12.88
CA ASN A 137 -5.39 -1.00 -14.30
C ASN A 137 -4.21 -0.19 -14.85
N SER A 138 -3.46 -0.78 -15.77
CA SER A 138 -2.40 -0.13 -16.52
C SER A 138 -2.68 -0.22 -18.03
N GLY A 139 -2.47 0.89 -18.76
CA GLY A 139 -2.73 0.97 -20.19
C GLY A 139 -4.01 1.75 -20.50
N SER A 140 -4.88 1.27 -21.38
CA SER A 140 -6.01 2.09 -21.84
C SER A 140 -7.29 1.32 -22.08
N TRP A 141 -8.42 1.95 -21.79
CA TRP A 141 -9.76 1.38 -22.04
C TRP A 141 -10.03 0.06 -21.34
N ASN A 142 -9.39 -0.18 -20.20
CA ASN A 142 -9.65 -1.37 -19.40
C ASN A 142 -10.85 -1.12 -18.47
N SER A 143 -11.72 -2.13 -18.32
CA SER A 143 -12.83 -2.12 -17.38
C SER A 143 -12.71 -3.32 -16.44
N GLY A 144 -12.81 -3.07 -15.14
CA GLY A 144 -12.57 -4.05 -14.09
C GLY A 144 -11.28 -3.75 -13.34
N ASN A 145 -10.59 -4.75 -12.82
CA ASN A 145 -9.47 -4.55 -11.90
C ASN A 145 -8.23 -5.31 -12.31
N TYR A 146 -7.06 -4.77 -12.00
CA TYR A 146 -5.76 -5.44 -12.21
C TYR A 146 -5.49 -5.84 -13.67
N ASN A 147 -6.02 -5.11 -14.64
CA ASN A 147 -5.73 -5.37 -16.05
C ASN A 147 -4.49 -4.59 -16.51
N SER A 148 -3.67 -5.19 -17.36
CA SER A 148 -2.57 -4.55 -18.08
C SER A 148 -2.77 -4.66 -19.60
N GLY A 149 -2.52 -3.56 -20.31
CA GLY A 149 -2.67 -3.47 -21.76
C GLY A 149 -3.90 -2.67 -22.19
N HIS A 150 -4.62 -3.09 -23.23
CA HIS A 150 -5.70 -2.27 -23.81
C HIS A 150 -6.99 -3.01 -24.10
N HIS A 151 -8.12 -2.36 -23.85
CA HIS A 151 -9.45 -2.88 -24.18
C HIS A 151 -9.78 -4.21 -23.50
N ASN A 152 -9.28 -4.44 -22.29
CA ASN A 152 -9.63 -5.61 -21.50
C ASN A 152 -10.89 -5.34 -20.66
N SER A 153 -11.80 -6.30 -20.59
CA SER A 153 -12.97 -6.29 -19.71
C SER A 153 -12.94 -7.50 -18.79
N GLY A 154 -13.07 -7.26 -17.49
CA GLY A 154 -12.94 -8.28 -16.43
C GLY A 154 -11.74 -7.99 -15.53
N HIS A 155 -11.20 -9.02 -14.91
CA HIS A 155 -10.18 -8.91 -13.88
C HIS A 155 -8.91 -9.67 -14.23
N TYR A 156 -7.76 -9.15 -13.81
CA TYR A 156 -6.46 -9.84 -13.92
C TYR A 156 -6.04 -10.20 -15.35
N ASN A 157 -6.46 -9.42 -16.36
CA ASN A 157 -6.07 -9.69 -17.75
C ASN A 157 -4.78 -8.96 -18.12
N SER A 158 -3.91 -9.62 -18.86
CA SER A 158 -2.71 -9.06 -19.49
C SER A 158 -2.80 -9.17 -21.01
N GLY A 159 -2.53 -8.08 -21.72
CA GLY A 159 -2.59 -8.03 -23.19
C GLY A 159 -3.76 -7.19 -23.69
N HIS A 160 -4.43 -7.62 -24.77
CA HIS A 160 -5.37 -6.75 -25.47
C HIS A 160 -6.67 -7.43 -25.91
N TYR A 161 -7.77 -6.70 -25.80
CA TYR A 161 -9.10 -7.16 -26.25
C TYR A 161 -9.56 -8.46 -25.57
N ASN A 162 -9.16 -8.70 -24.32
CA ASN A 162 -9.65 -9.84 -23.56
C ASN A 162 -10.99 -9.50 -22.89
N SER A 163 -11.91 -10.45 -22.84
CA SER A 163 -13.21 -10.36 -22.16
C SER A 163 -13.39 -11.59 -21.27
N GLY A 164 -13.23 -11.42 -19.97
CA GLY A 164 -13.17 -12.52 -18.99
C GLY A 164 -12.14 -12.23 -17.92
N ASP A 165 -11.80 -13.21 -17.11
CA ASP A 165 -10.83 -13.04 -16.03
C ASP A 165 -9.56 -13.87 -16.29
N HIS A 166 -8.42 -13.41 -15.76
CA HIS A 166 -7.12 -14.10 -15.78
C HIS A 166 -6.53 -14.37 -17.17
N ASN A 167 -7.02 -13.71 -18.23
CA ASN A 167 -6.50 -13.94 -19.57
C ASN A 167 -5.14 -13.29 -19.79
N SER A 168 -4.24 -14.02 -20.44
CA SER A 168 -3.01 -13.47 -21.00
C SER A 168 -3.01 -13.63 -22.52
N GLY A 169 -2.83 -12.53 -23.26
CA GLY A 169 -2.76 -12.54 -24.72
C GLY A 169 -3.76 -11.62 -25.41
N TYR A 170 -4.28 -12.04 -26.56
CA TYR A 170 -5.06 -11.20 -27.46
C TYR A 170 -6.40 -11.87 -27.81
N CYS A 171 -7.49 -11.11 -27.71
CA CYS A 171 -8.82 -11.53 -28.17
C CYS A 171 -9.38 -12.80 -27.51
N ASN A 172 -9.10 -13.02 -26.22
CA ASN A 172 -9.68 -14.13 -25.48
C ASN A 172 -11.06 -13.76 -24.91
N THR A 173 -11.99 -14.71 -24.89
CA THR A 173 -13.35 -14.52 -24.35
C THR A 173 -13.76 -15.54 -23.30
N ASN A 174 -12.96 -16.58 -23.11
CA ASN A 174 -13.09 -17.56 -22.04
C ASN A 174 -12.08 -17.23 -20.95
N SER A 175 -12.30 -17.73 -19.72
CA SER A 175 -11.26 -17.73 -18.70
C SER A 175 -10.36 -18.94 -18.91
N PRO A 176 -9.04 -18.81 -18.73
CA PRO A 176 -8.14 -19.96 -18.79
C PRO A 176 -8.37 -20.87 -17.57
N LYS A 177 -8.07 -22.15 -17.74
CA LYS A 177 -8.04 -23.11 -16.63
C LYS A 177 -6.71 -23.02 -15.88
N VAL A 178 -6.74 -23.39 -14.60
CA VAL A 178 -5.54 -23.40 -13.77
C VAL A 178 -4.59 -24.48 -14.28
N ARG A 179 -3.30 -24.13 -14.33
CA ARG A 179 -2.24 -25.11 -14.59
C ARG A 179 -1.66 -25.63 -13.29
N MET A 180 -1.50 -26.94 -13.21
CA MET A 180 -0.85 -27.62 -12.08
C MET A 180 0.17 -28.61 -12.62
N PHE A 181 1.35 -28.66 -11.99
CA PHE A 181 2.42 -29.60 -12.35
C PHE A 181 2.74 -29.59 -13.85
N ASN A 182 2.81 -28.39 -14.45
CA ASN A 182 3.04 -28.15 -15.88
C ASN A 182 1.91 -28.58 -16.84
N HIS A 183 0.76 -29.04 -16.36
CA HIS A 183 -0.41 -29.44 -17.16
C HIS A 183 -1.60 -28.50 -16.95
N GLU A 184 -2.48 -28.39 -17.95
CA GLU A 184 -3.76 -27.71 -17.81
C GLU A 184 -4.76 -28.64 -17.10
N THR A 185 -5.50 -28.10 -16.13
CA THR A 185 -6.52 -28.85 -15.37
C THR A 185 -7.93 -28.43 -15.81
N GLU A 186 -8.96 -29.01 -15.20
CA GLU A 186 -10.35 -28.54 -15.37
C GLU A 186 -10.73 -27.45 -14.36
N PHE A 187 -9.85 -27.12 -13.40
CA PHE A 187 -10.11 -26.15 -12.35
C PHE A 187 -10.15 -24.73 -12.88
N ASP A 188 -11.12 -23.97 -12.39
CA ASP A 188 -11.15 -22.52 -12.53
C ASP A 188 -10.40 -21.85 -11.37
N PHE A 189 -10.05 -20.57 -11.51
CA PHE A 189 -9.29 -19.83 -10.48
C PHE A 189 -10.05 -19.59 -9.16
N ASN A 190 -11.34 -19.93 -9.09
CA ASN A 190 -12.16 -19.86 -7.88
C ASN A 190 -12.58 -21.26 -7.38
N ASP A 191 -11.90 -22.32 -7.83
CA ASP A 191 -12.18 -23.69 -7.38
C ASP A 191 -11.67 -23.89 -5.94
N GLU A 192 -12.50 -24.50 -5.09
CA GLU A 192 -12.18 -24.75 -3.67
C GLU A 192 -10.89 -25.58 -3.49
N SER A 193 -10.55 -26.41 -4.48
CA SER A 193 -9.29 -27.19 -4.47
C SER A 193 -8.07 -26.28 -4.60
N ILE A 194 -8.19 -25.21 -5.39
CA ILE A 194 -7.12 -24.21 -5.56
C ILE A 194 -6.99 -23.36 -4.31
N ASP A 195 -8.11 -22.96 -3.71
CA ASP A 195 -8.12 -22.23 -2.44
C ASP A 195 -7.46 -23.05 -1.33
N ARG A 196 -7.86 -24.32 -1.16
CA ARG A 196 -7.25 -25.21 -0.16
C ARG A 196 -5.75 -25.43 -0.41
N PHE A 197 -5.34 -25.63 -1.66
CA PHE A 197 -3.92 -25.78 -2.01
C PHE A 197 -3.11 -24.53 -1.62
N ASN A 198 -3.63 -23.34 -1.90
CA ASN A 198 -3.00 -22.08 -1.54
C ASN A 198 -2.93 -21.90 -0.02
N GLU A 199 -3.99 -22.24 0.71
CA GLU A 199 -4.04 -22.16 2.17
C GLU A 199 -2.99 -23.07 2.82
N ILE A 200 -2.85 -24.32 2.37
CA ILE A 200 -1.82 -25.24 2.88
C ILE A 200 -0.42 -24.68 2.63
N LEU A 201 -0.14 -24.22 1.41
CA LEU A 201 1.20 -23.73 1.07
C LEU A 201 1.52 -22.35 1.63
N PHE A 202 0.52 -21.57 2.04
CA PHE A 202 0.72 -20.27 2.67
C PHE A 202 1.54 -20.38 3.96
N ASP A 203 1.32 -21.46 4.72
CA ASP A 203 2.04 -21.73 5.97
C ASP A 203 3.41 -22.41 5.75
N CYS A 204 3.79 -22.71 4.50
CA CYS A 204 5.09 -23.29 4.19
C CYS A 204 6.22 -22.30 4.53
N PRO A 205 7.14 -22.63 5.46
CA PRO A 205 8.14 -21.69 5.93
C PRO A 205 9.15 -21.36 4.83
N GLN A 206 9.55 -20.10 4.70
CA GLN A 206 10.53 -19.67 3.70
C GLN A 206 11.86 -19.30 4.35
N SER A 207 12.97 -19.69 3.72
CA SER A 207 14.28 -19.16 4.07
C SER A 207 14.34 -17.69 3.68
N TYR A 208 14.94 -16.85 4.53
CA TYR A 208 15.12 -15.44 4.24
C TYR A 208 16.44 -14.92 4.79
N GLU A 209 16.96 -13.91 4.11
CA GLU A 209 18.16 -13.18 4.51
C GLU A 209 17.76 -11.77 4.95
N TYR A 210 18.30 -11.33 6.09
CA TYR A 210 18.16 -9.95 6.52
C TYR A 210 19.45 -9.46 7.17
N SER A 211 19.67 -8.15 7.14
CA SER A 211 20.78 -7.53 7.85
C SER A 211 20.29 -6.89 9.14
N ASP A 212 21.03 -7.10 10.22
CA ASP A 212 20.74 -6.49 11.52
C ASP A 212 21.98 -5.80 12.08
N PHE A 213 21.76 -4.75 12.87
CA PHE A 213 22.85 -4.07 13.57
C PHE A 213 23.13 -4.78 14.89
N ILE A 214 24.26 -5.48 14.95
CA ILE A 214 24.70 -6.17 16.16
C ILE A 214 25.54 -5.21 16.98
N SER A 215 24.96 -4.78 18.11
CA SER A 215 25.65 -3.95 19.08
C SER A 215 26.86 -4.67 19.67
N LYS A 216 27.95 -3.95 19.92
CA LYS A 216 29.22 -4.49 20.42
C LYS A 216 29.09 -5.39 21.65
N ASN A 217 28.16 -5.08 22.56
CA ASN A 217 27.91 -5.88 23.76
C ASN A 217 27.26 -7.26 23.49
N LYS A 218 26.76 -7.49 22.28
CA LYS A 218 26.23 -8.78 21.80
C LYS A 218 27.17 -9.48 20.83
N MET A 219 28.30 -8.85 20.47
CA MET A 219 29.28 -9.44 19.56
C MET A 219 30.13 -10.48 20.30
N SER A 220 30.51 -11.54 19.60
CA SER A 220 31.53 -12.49 20.05
C SER A 220 32.93 -11.85 20.01
N GLU A 221 33.90 -12.44 20.71
CA GLU A 221 35.29 -11.96 20.66
C GLU A 221 35.87 -12.01 19.24
N GLU A 222 35.51 -13.03 18.47
CA GLU A 222 35.88 -13.17 17.06
C GLU A 222 35.29 -12.06 16.20
N GLU A 223 33.99 -11.77 16.35
CA GLU A 223 33.32 -10.68 15.64
C GLU A 223 33.95 -9.32 15.97
N ILE A 224 34.36 -9.09 17.22
CA ILE A 224 35.07 -7.86 17.63
C ILE A 224 36.44 -7.76 16.97
N MET A 225 37.15 -8.88 16.82
CA MET A 225 38.46 -8.92 16.15
C MET A 225 38.35 -8.69 14.63
N GLU A 226 37.32 -9.23 13.99
CA GLU A 226 37.08 -9.07 12.55
C GLU A 226 36.52 -7.69 12.20
N HIS A 227 35.83 -7.05 13.14
CA HIS A 227 35.21 -5.73 12.97
C HIS A 227 35.76 -4.70 13.96
N PRO A 228 37.05 -4.31 13.87
CA PRO A 228 37.65 -3.34 14.80
C PRO A 228 36.96 -1.95 14.76
N GLU A 229 36.26 -1.61 13.68
CA GLU A 229 35.42 -0.42 13.57
C GLU A 229 34.30 -0.36 14.62
N CYS A 230 33.91 -1.50 15.20
CA CYS A 230 32.88 -1.57 16.25
C CYS A 230 33.28 -0.81 17.52
N GLU A 231 34.58 -0.58 17.76
CA GLU A 231 35.09 0.25 18.85
C GLU A 231 34.65 1.71 18.73
N THR A 232 34.51 2.20 17.50
CA THR A 232 34.11 3.59 17.22
C THR A 232 32.61 3.71 16.94
N ILE A 233 32.03 2.73 16.23
CA ILE A 233 30.63 2.74 15.77
C ILE A 233 29.67 2.14 16.80
N GLY A 234 30.17 1.35 17.76
CA GLY A 234 29.38 0.69 18.80
C GLY A 234 28.76 -0.65 18.39
N GLY A 235 29.13 -1.19 17.22
CA GLY A 235 28.62 -2.44 16.66
C GLY A 235 28.97 -2.56 15.18
N TYR A 236 28.35 -3.52 14.49
CA TYR A 236 28.47 -3.71 13.05
C TYR A 236 27.17 -4.24 12.44
N ILE A 237 27.03 -4.11 11.11
CA ILE A 237 25.89 -4.71 10.39
C ILE A 237 26.25 -6.14 10.04
N LYS A 238 25.45 -7.09 10.52
CA LYS A 238 25.59 -8.52 10.25
C LYS A 238 24.48 -8.99 9.33
N THR A 239 24.83 -9.71 8.28
CA THR A 239 23.87 -10.48 7.50
C THR A 239 23.55 -11.78 8.25
N ILE A 240 22.26 -12.02 8.48
CA ILE A 240 21.70 -13.21 9.11
C ILE A 240 20.89 -13.96 8.08
N ILE A 241 21.18 -15.25 7.94
CA ILE A 241 20.44 -16.16 7.09
C ILE A 241 19.60 -17.06 7.99
N VAL A 242 18.29 -17.03 7.77
CA VAL A 242 17.33 -17.93 8.44
C VAL A 242 16.97 -19.01 7.44
N GLU A 243 17.37 -20.25 7.73
CA GLU A 243 17.02 -21.40 6.91
C GLU A 243 15.74 -22.05 7.43
N ALA A 244 14.75 -22.19 6.55
CA ALA A 244 13.51 -22.87 6.85
C ALA A 244 13.64 -24.38 6.69
N ASP A 245 13.23 -25.14 7.70
CA ASP A 245 13.11 -26.59 7.61
C ASP A 245 11.72 -26.97 7.09
N LYS A 246 11.57 -26.89 5.77
CA LYS A 246 10.30 -27.21 5.08
C LYS A 246 9.91 -28.67 5.20
N GLN A 247 10.87 -29.59 5.29
CA GLN A 247 10.58 -31.01 5.44
C GLN A 247 9.98 -31.29 6.81
N LYS A 248 10.55 -30.69 7.87
CA LYS A 248 9.97 -30.80 9.21
C LYS A 248 8.55 -30.24 9.28
N TRP A 249 8.31 -29.06 8.70
CA TRP A 249 6.95 -28.50 8.60
C TRP A 249 5.99 -29.47 7.91
N TRP A 250 6.40 -30.03 6.77
CA TRP A 250 5.58 -31.02 6.08
C TRP A 250 5.29 -32.24 6.96
N ASP A 251 6.32 -32.79 7.60
CA ASP A 251 6.19 -34.03 8.36
C ASP A 251 5.34 -33.84 9.63
N GLU A 252 5.52 -32.74 10.35
CA GLU A 252 4.94 -32.51 11.68
C GLU A 252 3.68 -31.64 11.68
N ASP A 253 3.62 -30.60 10.83
CA ASP A 253 2.59 -29.56 10.91
C ASP A 253 1.47 -29.73 9.86
N VAL A 254 1.77 -30.32 8.70
CA VAL A 254 0.75 -30.59 7.67
C VAL A 254 -0.03 -31.87 8.02
N SER A 255 -1.36 -31.75 8.02
CA SER A 255 -2.24 -32.88 8.36
C SER A 255 -2.15 -34.01 7.32
N ASP A 256 -2.39 -35.26 7.75
CA ASP A 256 -2.41 -36.40 6.82
C ASP A 256 -3.47 -36.24 5.72
N ASP A 257 -4.63 -35.67 6.06
CA ASP A 257 -5.71 -35.35 5.10
C ASP A 257 -5.26 -34.34 4.04
N ASP A 258 -4.45 -33.34 4.42
CA ASP A 258 -3.90 -32.34 3.48
C ASP A 258 -2.78 -32.92 2.61
N LYS A 259 -1.94 -33.80 3.19
CA LYS A 259 -0.93 -34.55 2.44
C LYS A 259 -1.59 -35.43 1.39
N GLU A 260 -2.64 -36.17 1.76
CA GLU A 260 -3.41 -36.99 0.84
C GLU A 260 -4.12 -36.15 -0.23
N PHE A 261 -4.73 -35.03 0.19
CA PHE A 261 -5.35 -34.08 -0.74
C PHE A 261 -4.35 -33.59 -1.80
N ILE A 262 -3.17 -33.11 -1.41
CA ILE A 262 -2.15 -32.62 -2.34
C ILE A 262 -1.73 -33.73 -3.32
N LYS A 263 -1.51 -34.95 -2.82
CA LYS A 263 -1.15 -36.11 -3.64
C LYS A 263 -2.28 -36.56 -4.58
N SER A 264 -3.52 -36.20 -4.28
CA SER A 264 -4.70 -36.52 -5.09
C SER A 264 -4.97 -35.51 -6.21
N LEU A 265 -4.28 -34.37 -6.23
CA LEU A 265 -4.49 -33.32 -7.23
C LEU A 265 -4.18 -33.82 -8.66
N PRO A 266 -4.87 -33.30 -9.68
CA PRO A 266 -4.60 -33.65 -11.07
C PRO A 266 -3.14 -33.44 -11.44
N TYR A 267 -2.55 -34.44 -12.09
CA TYR A 267 -1.16 -34.42 -12.57
C TYR A 267 -0.10 -34.27 -11.47
N PHE A 268 -0.44 -34.56 -10.21
CA PHE A 268 0.55 -34.50 -9.13
C PHE A 268 1.84 -35.25 -9.49
N ASP A 269 2.95 -34.54 -9.32
CA ASP A 269 4.30 -35.04 -9.59
C ASP A 269 5.19 -34.67 -8.41
N ALA A 270 5.75 -35.68 -7.75
CA ALA A 270 6.54 -35.51 -6.53
C ALA A 270 7.86 -34.76 -6.77
N ASP A 271 8.46 -34.91 -7.95
CA ASP A 271 9.71 -34.24 -8.30
C ASP A 271 9.46 -32.75 -8.58
N ILE A 272 8.39 -32.43 -9.32
CA ILE A 272 7.97 -31.03 -9.53
C ILE A 272 7.54 -30.38 -8.21
N PHE A 273 6.80 -31.11 -7.36
CA PHE A 273 6.42 -30.60 -6.04
C PHE A 273 7.65 -30.27 -5.19
N TYR A 274 8.65 -31.15 -5.18
CA TYR A 274 9.91 -30.87 -4.50
C TYR A 274 10.64 -29.67 -5.11
N GLU A 275 10.69 -29.55 -6.44
CA GLU A 275 11.36 -28.43 -7.10
C GLU A 275 10.71 -27.08 -6.74
N CYS A 276 9.38 -27.01 -6.71
CA CYS A 276 8.65 -25.78 -6.42
C CYS A 276 8.56 -25.47 -4.91
N VAL A 277 8.30 -26.47 -4.08
CA VAL A 277 7.99 -26.29 -2.65
C VAL A 277 9.20 -26.56 -1.77
N GLY A 278 10.06 -27.50 -2.13
CA GLY A 278 11.23 -27.92 -1.34
C GLY A 278 10.96 -29.08 -0.38
N VAL A 279 9.90 -29.85 -0.60
CA VAL A 279 9.44 -30.94 0.27
C VAL A 279 9.42 -32.27 -0.48
N ARG A 280 9.95 -33.33 0.15
CA ARG A 280 9.89 -34.71 -0.35
C ARG A 280 8.63 -35.40 0.19
N VAL A 281 7.94 -36.09 -0.71
CA VAL A 281 6.56 -36.61 -0.53
C VAL A 281 6.42 -38.05 -0.95
#